data_AF-A0A256WNS7-F1
#
_entry.id   AF-A0A256WNS7-F1
#
_cell.length_a   1.000
_cell.length_b   1.000
_cell.length_c   1.000
_cell.angle_alpha   90.00
_cell.angle_beta   90.00
_cell.angle_gamma   90.00
#
_symmetry.space_group_name_H-M   'P 1'
#
loop_
_entity.id
_entity.type
_entity.pdbx_description
1 polymer ?
#
loop_
_entity_poly.entity_id
_entity_poly.type
_entity_poly.pdbx_seq_one_letter_code
_entity_poly.pdbx_strand_id
1 'polypeptide(L)'
;MGLGAYAQPAAESTMKKISIGYDLYTSIWMDMPTDIKTRTINQGANLFLMYNHVMGDNGFSFAGGLGVSSENLYLKNAYVPNVKADSISFAPMPTGVSSKKFKVNVTYLDIPIEVR
;
A
#
# COMPACT_ATOMS: atom_id res chain seq x y z
N MET A 1 -21.84 12.03 -18.58
CA MET A 1 -22.08 11.36 -17.29
C MET A 1 -20.99 11.81 -16.33
N GLY A 2 -21.26 12.84 -15.53
CA GLY A 2 -20.30 13.41 -14.58
C GLY A 2 -20.56 12.84 -13.19
N LEU A 3 -19.53 12.27 -12.58
CA LEU A 3 -19.56 11.80 -11.19
C LEU A 3 -19.69 13.04 -10.27
N GLY A 4 -20.90 13.29 -9.77
CA GLY A 4 -21.12 14.25 -8.71
C GLY A 4 -20.60 13.68 -7.40
N ALA A 5 -19.56 14.29 -6.83
CA ALA A 5 -19.17 14.03 -5.45
C ALA A 5 -20.21 14.69 -4.54
N TYR A 6 -21.17 13.91 -4.07
CA TYR A 6 -22.06 14.31 -2.98
C TYR A 6 -21.28 14.23 -1.67
N ALA A 7 -20.62 15.32 -1.28
CA ALA A 7 -20.10 15.46 0.07
C ALA A 7 -21.29 15.83 0.98
N GLN A 8 -21.87 14.83 1.63
CA GLN A 8 -22.86 15.06 2.69
C GLN A 8 -22.17 15.92 3.79
N PRO A 9 -22.80 16.97 4.33
CA PRO A 9 -22.22 17.75 5.42
C PRO A 9 -22.03 16.82 6.62
N ALA A 10 -20.82 16.31 6.79
CA ALA A 10 -20.47 15.49 7.93
C ALA A 10 -20.59 16.37 9.18
N ALA A 11 -21.39 15.94 10.15
CA ALA A 11 -21.55 16.64 11.41
C ALA A 11 -20.18 16.87 12.04
N GLU A 12 -19.93 18.06 12.58
CA GLU A 12 -18.65 18.48 13.15
C GLU A 12 -18.10 17.48 14.21
N SER A 13 -19.01 16.82 14.94
CA SER A 13 -18.69 15.74 15.89
C SER A 13 -18.08 14.49 15.24
N THR A 14 -18.52 14.13 14.04
CA THR A 14 -17.96 13.02 13.26
C THR A 14 -16.60 13.40 12.69
N MET A 15 -16.43 14.64 12.22
CA MET A 15 -15.14 15.13 11.74
C MET A 15 -14.07 15.14 12.84
N LYS A 16 -14.45 15.43 14.09
CA LYS A 16 -13.55 15.36 15.27
C LYS A 16 -13.09 13.93 15.60
N LYS A 17 -13.79 12.90 15.12
CA LYS A 17 -13.44 11.49 15.32
C LYS A 17 -12.64 10.91 14.16
N ILE A 18 -12.53 11.62 13.03
CA ILE A 18 -11.76 11.14 11.87
C ILE A 18 -10.33 11.68 11.96
N SER A 19 -9.36 10.80 11.75
CA SER A 19 -7.95 11.17 11.61
C SER A 19 -7.44 10.72 10.25
N ILE A 20 -6.58 11.55 9.65
CA ILE A 20 -5.87 11.24 8.41
C ILE A 20 -4.40 11.09 8.78
N GLY A 21 -3.79 9.98 8.38
CA GLY A 21 -2.39 9.69 8.63
C GLY A 21 -1.69 9.23 7.35
N TYR A 22 -0.36 9.33 7.36
CA TYR A 22 0.47 8.79 6.32
C TYR A 22 1.74 8.19 6.93
N ASP A 23 2.25 7.14 6.31
CA ASP A 23 3.51 6.51 6.71
C ASP A 23 4.45 6.38 5.52
N LEU A 24 5.75 6.46 5.79
CA LEU A 24 6.80 6.09 4.84
C LEU A 24 7.51 4.87 5.40
N TYR A 25 7.61 3.81 4.60
CA TYR A 25 8.20 2.55 5.02
C TYR A 25 9.16 1.99 3.99
N THR A 26 9.96 1.03 4.44
CA THR A 26 10.82 0.22 3.57
C THR A 26 10.54 -1.24 3.83
N SER A 27 10.24 -1.98 2.77
CA SER A 27 10.01 -3.42 2.84
C SER A 27 11.21 -4.22 2.31
N ILE A 28 11.36 -5.42 2.87
CA ILE A 28 12.30 -6.44 2.42
C ILE A 28 11.46 -7.66 2.04
N TRP A 29 11.47 -8.00 0.75
CA TRP A 29 10.77 -9.18 0.26
C TRP A 29 11.66 -10.41 0.50
N MET A 30 11.29 -11.22 1.49
CA MET A 30 11.95 -12.48 1.81
C MET A 30 11.41 -13.58 0.89
N ASP A 31 12.22 -14.60 0.64
CA ASP A 31 11.84 -15.80 -0.12
C ASP A 31 11.45 -15.55 -1.60
N MET A 32 12.10 -14.57 -2.23
CA MET A 32 12.01 -14.42 -3.68
C MET A 32 12.65 -15.63 -4.37
N PRO A 33 12.07 -16.12 -5.50
CA PRO A 33 12.65 -17.24 -6.25
C PRO A 33 14.13 -17.02 -6.57
N THR A 34 14.95 -18.07 -6.46
CA THR A 34 16.43 -18.00 -6.53
C THR A 34 16.96 -17.33 -7.79
N ASP A 35 16.23 -17.39 -8.89
CA ASP A 35 16.63 -16.83 -10.18
C ASP A 35 16.28 -15.33 -10.33
N ILE A 36 15.53 -14.76 -9.38
CA ILE A 36 15.06 -13.37 -9.42
C ILE A 36 15.86 -12.53 -8.42
N LYS A 37 16.66 -11.61 -8.95
CA LYS A 37 17.41 -10.63 -8.16
C LYS A 37 16.59 -9.37 -8.00
N THR A 38 16.18 -9.08 -6.78
CA THR A 38 15.52 -7.84 -6.40
C THR A 38 16.51 -6.87 -5.74
N ARG A 39 16.08 -5.63 -5.51
CA ARG A 39 16.75 -4.75 -4.54
C ARG A 39 16.36 -5.17 -3.13
N THR A 40 17.33 -5.17 -2.22
CA THR A 40 17.14 -5.52 -0.80
C THR A 40 16.11 -4.64 -0.11
N ILE A 41 16.07 -3.35 -0.44
CA ILE A 41 15.17 -2.37 0.15
C ILE A 41 14.24 -1.78 -0.90
N ASN A 42 12.93 -1.85 -0.63
CA ASN A 42 11.88 -1.30 -1.48
C ASN A 42 11.15 -0.21 -0.70
N GLN A 43 11.09 1.00 -1.24
CA GLN A 43 10.42 2.13 -0.59
C GLN A 43 8.93 2.11 -0.90
N GLY A 44 8.12 2.34 0.13
CA GLY A 44 6.67 2.46 0.04
C GLY A 44 6.14 3.61 0.88
N ALA A 45 4.90 3.99 0.58
CA ALA A 45 4.14 4.98 1.30
C ALA A 45 2.74 4.45 1.58
N ASN A 46 2.16 4.87 2.70
CA ASN A 46 0.80 4.56 3.11
C ASN A 46 0.05 5.86 3.37
N LEU A 47 -1.21 5.92 2.97
CA LEU A 47 -2.14 6.97 3.34
C LEU A 47 -3.39 6.31 3.91
N PHE A 48 -3.82 6.73 5.09
CA PHE A 48 -4.91 6.07 5.79
C PHE A 48 -5.82 7.04 6.54
N LEU A 49 -7.07 6.59 6.70
CA LEU A 49 -8.13 7.27 7.42
C LEU A 49 -8.56 6.40 8.59
N MET A 50 -8.57 6.96 9.81
CA MET A 50 -8.98 6.28 11.03
C MET A 50 -10.23 6.94 11.60
N TYR A 51 -11.18 6.13 12.06
CA TYR A 51 -12.27 6.58 12.91
C TYR A 51 -11.98 6.19 14.35
N ASN A 52 -11.86 7.20 15.22
CA ASN A 52 -11.49 7.05 16.62
C ASN A 52 -12.74 6.92 17.51
N HIS A 53 -12.71 5.95 18.41
CA HIS A 53 -13.73 5.71 19.41
C HIS A 53 -13.07 5.60 20.80
N VAL A 54 -13.42 6.52 21.70
CA VAL A 54 -12.96 6.49 23.10
C VAL A 54 -13.96 5.66 23.91
N MET A 55 -13.48 4.64 24.62
CA MET A 55 -14.30 3.79 25.48
C MET A 55 -14.21 4.24 26.93
N GLY A 56 -15.22 4.98 27.37
CA GLY A 56 -15.36 5.44 28.76
C GLY A 56 -14.30 6.46 29.20
N ASP A 57 -14.27 6.74 30.49
CA ASP A 57 -13.42 7.78 31.09
C ASP A 57 -12.02 7.27 31.48
N ASN A 58 -11.77 5.97 31.33
CA ASN A 58 -10.52 5.32 31.73
C ASN A 58 -9.36 5.52 30.72
N GLY A 59 -9.56 6.35 29.69
CA GLY A 59 -8.52 6.67 28.70
C GLY A 59 -8.29 5.62 27.61
N PHE A 60 -9.03 4.52 27.61
CA PHE A 60 -8.93 3.48 26.57
C PHE A 60 -9.62 3.95 25.28
N SER A 61 -8.95 3.80 24.14
CA SER A 61 -9.52 4.14 22.84
C SER A 61 -9.16 3.12 21.76
N PHE A 62 -10.10 2.91 20.86
CA PHE A 62 -9.97 2.06 19.68
C PHE A 62 -10.14 2.92 18.44
N ALA A 63 -9.30 2.73 17.44
CA ALA A 63 -9.47 3.33 16.14
C ALA A 63 -9.39 2.26 15.05
N GLY A 64 -10.31 2.33 14.10
CA GLY A 64 -10.34 1.44 12.94
C GLY A 64 -10.49 2.26 11.68
N GLY A 65 -9.87 1.82 10.59
CA GLY A 65 -9.76 2.63 9.40
C GLY A 65 -9.62 1.87 8.09
N LEU A 66 -9.38 2.64 7.04
CA LEU A 66 -9.03 2.15 5.71
C LEU A 66 -7.78 2.89 5.24
N GLY A 67 -6.83 2.14 4.69
CA GLY A 67 -5.59 2.64 4.15
C GLY A 67 -5.40 2.20 2.70
N VAL A 68 -4.63 2.99 1.97
CA VAL A 68 -4.08 2.58 0.68
C VAL A 68 -2.58 2.75 0.77
N SER A 69 -1.87 1.64 0.69
CA SER A 69 -0.41 1.64 0.62
C SER A 69 0.08 1.26 -0.76
N SER A 70 1.21 1.81 -1.13
CA SER A 70 1.85 1.54 -2.41
C SER A 70 3.36 1.49 -2.24
N GLU A 71 3.97 0.46 -2.80
CA GLU A 71 5.41 0.27 -2.78
C GLU A 71 5.97 -0.06 -4.15
N ASN A 72 7.26 0.23 -4.32
CA ASN A 72 7.96 -0.04 -5.57
C ASN A 72 8.93 -1.21 -5.41
N LEU A 73 8.60 -2.34 -6.03
CA LEU A 73 9.48 -3.50 -6.14
C LEU A 73 10.45 -3.32 -7.32
N TYR A 74 11.74 -3.31 -7.01
CA TYR A 74 12.80 -3.15 -8.01
C TYR A 74 13.39 -4.52 -8.42
N LEU A 75 13.25 -4.88 -9.69
CA LEU A 75 13.77 -6.12 -10.28
C LEU A 75 15.01 -5.80 -11.12
N LYS A 76 16.07 -6.61 -10.96
CA LYS A 76 17.37 -6.42 -11.65
C LYS A 76 17.52 -7.27 -12.90
N ASN A 77 16.94 -8.48 -12.92
CA ASN A 77 17.16 -9.48 -13.97
C ASN A 77 15.86 -10.17 -14.43
N ALA A 78 14.70 -9.69 -13.96
CA ALA A 78 13.40 -10.25 -14.28
C ALA A 78 12.42 -9.15 -14.69
N TYR A 79 11.40 -9.55 -15.44
CA TYR A 79 10.30 -8.68 -15.84
C TYR A 79 8.97 -9.41 -15.69
N VAL A 80 7.89 -8.64 -15.69
CA VAL A 80 6.52 -9.18 -15.71
C VAL A 80 6.07 -9.20 -17.18
N PRO A 81 5.91 -10.38 -17.81
CA PRO A 81 5.55 -10.47 -19.22
C PRO A 81 4.11 -10.05 -19.49
N ASN A 82 3.20 -10.29 -18.55
CA ASN A 82 1.81 -9.88 -18.66
C ASN A 82 1.30 -9.35 -17.31
N VAL A 83 1.11 -8.02 -17.23
CA VAL A 83 0.59 -7.34 -16.04
C VAL A 83 -0.93 -7.49 -15.86
N LYS A 84 -1.63 -8.06 -16.85
CA LYS A 84 -3.09 -8.27 -16.84
C LYS A 84 -3.48 -9.75 -16.74
N ALA A 85 -2.52 -10.65 -16.53
CA ALA A 85 -2.80 -12.06 -16.36
C ALA A 85 -3.47 -12.33 -15.01
N ASP A 86 -4.24 -13.42 -14.92
CA ASP A 86 -4.88 -13.88 -13.67
C ASP A 86 -3.85 -14.20 -12.58
N SER A 87 -2.61 -14.54 -12.99
CA SER A 87 -1.47 -14.67 -12.10
C SER A 87 -0.29 -13.85 -12.62
N ILE A 88 0.33 -13.09 -11.73
CA ILE A 88 1.53 -12.34 -12.03
C ILE A 88 2.73 -13.28 -11.84
N SER A 89 3.40 -13.59 -12.94
CA SER A 89 4.65 -14.35 -12.94
C SER A 89 5.82 -13.46 -13.32
N PHE A 90 7.00 -13.83 -12.84
CA PHE A 90 8.25 -13.17 -13.19
C PHE A 90 9.02 -14.07 -14.16
N ALA A 91 9.42 -13.51 -15.30
CA ALA A 91 10.23 -14.19 -16.30
C ALA A 91 11.65 -13.59 -16.34
N PRO A 92 12.69 -14.41 -16.60
CA PRO A 92 14.03 -13.90 -16.81
C PRO A 92 14.08 -12.99 -18.04
N MET A 93 14.91 -11.96 -18.00
CA MET A 93 15.04 -11.02 -19.12
C MET A 93 15.54 -11.73 -20.40
N PRO A 94 14.95 -11.45 -21.59
CA PRO A 94 15.39 -12.06 -22.85
C PRO A 94 16.86 -11.73 -23.17
N THR A 95 17.58 -12.68 -23.76
CA THR A 95 18.96 -12.49 -24.22
C THR A 95 19.06 -11.31 -25.20
N GLY A 96 19.93 -10.34 -24.89
CA GLY A 96 20.14 -9.14 -25.71
C GLY A 96 19.30 -7.92 -25.28
N VAL A 97 18.33 -8.10 -24.37
CA VAL A 97 17.56 -7.00 -23.79
C VAL A 97 18.07 -6.76 -22.37
N SER A 98 18.68 -5.60 -22.12
CA SER A 98 19.14 -5.20 -20.79
C SER A 98 18.39 -3.94 -20.36
N SER A 99 17.42 -4.10 -19.47
CA SER A 99 16.78 -2.95 -18.82
C SER A 99 17.58 -2.55 -17.59
N LYS A 100 18.12 -1.32 -17.58
CA LYS A 100 18.86 -0.79 -16.42
C LYS A 100 18.02 -0.76 -15.14
N LYS A 101 16.69 -0.62 -15.28
CA LYS A 101 15.75 -0.54 -14.15
C LYS A 101 14.40 -1.10 -14.59
N PHE A 102 14.00 -2.25 -14.02
CA PHE A 102 12.62 -2.73 -14.09
C PHE A 102 11.98 -2.53 -12.72
N LYS A 103 10.76 -1.96 -12.70
CA LYS A 103 10.04 -1.64 -11.47
C LYS A 103 8.60 -2.11 -11.59
N VAL A 104 8.10 -2.75 -10.54
CA VAL A 104 6.69 -3.09 -10.38
C VAL A 104 6.17 -2.28 -9.20
N ASN A 105 5.09 -1.53 -9.41
CA ASN A 105 4.39 -0.87 -8.32
C ASN A 105 3.27 -1.81 -7.83
N VAL A 106 3.26 -2.07 -6.53
CA VAL A 106 2.24 -2.91 -5.88
C VAL A 106 1.47 -2.02 -4.94
N THR A 107 0.14 -2.07 -5.03
CA THR A 107 -0.78 -1.25 -4.24
C THR A 107 -1.69 -2.17 -3.43
N TYR A 108 -1.80 -1.90 -2.14
CA TYR A 108 -2.59 -2.68 -1.19
C TYR A 108 -3.73 -1.83 -0.64
N LEU A 109 -4.83 -2.51 -0.32
CA LEU A 109 -5.90 -1.95 0.49
C LEU A 109 -5.72 -2.49 1.91
N ASP A 110 -5.52 -1.57 2.86
CA ASP A 110 -5.17 -1.90 4.23
C ASP A 110 -6.33 -1.60 5.18
N ILE A 111 -6.44 -2.39 6.25
CA ILE A 111 -7.36 -2.13 7.36
C ILE A 111 -6.51 -1.80 8.59
N PRO A 112 -6.14 -0.52 8.78
CA PRO A 112 -5.41 -0.10 9.97
C PRO A 112 -6.31 -0.18 11.20
N ILE A 113 -5.75 -0.74 12.28
CA ILE A 113 -6.38 -0.87 13.58
C ILE A 113 -5.38 -0.36 14.62
N GLU A 114 -5.86 0.48 15.53
CA GLU A 114 -5.05 1.03 16.60
C GLU A 114 -5.79 0.93 17.93
N VAL A 115 -5.08 0.51 18.97
CA VAL A 115 -5.58 0.42 20.35
C VAL A 115 -4.65 1.28 21.19
N ARG A 116 -5.21 2.22 21.95
CA ARG A 116 -4.48 3.12 22.85
C ARG A 116 -5.06 3.05 24.25
#